data_AF-G2DG26-F1
#
_entry.id   AF-G2DG26-F1
#
_cell.length_a   1.000
_cell.length_b   1.000
_cell.length_c   1.000
_cell.angle_alpha   90.00
_cell.angle_beta   90.00
_cell.angle_gamma   90.00
#
_symmetry.space_group_name_H-M   'P 1'
#
loop_
_entity.id
_entity.type
_entity.pdbx_description
1 polymer ?
#
loop_
_entity_poly.entity_id
_entity_poly.type
_entity_poly.pdbx_seq_one_letter_code
_entity_poly.pdbx_strand_id
1 'polypeptide(L)'
;MMVRAEKTSRIRLVRRIGFHLSLEEIMLDRSRKVVGIASIAAVLAASLVTAPAMAAGAASAMEEGKKLAFNRKKGNCLACHLIEGGKAAGNIGPPLLAMKARYPNKKDLHDQIWDATVKNPESPMPAFGKYEALSAAEIDKIVDFIWSL
;
A
#
# COMPACT_ATOMS: atom_id res chain seq x y z
N MET A 1 61.46 2.69 13.41
CA MET A 1 61.81 3.02 12.02
C MET A 1 61.50 4.49 11.78
N MET A 2 62.53 5.28 11.44
CA MET A 2 62.46 6.68 10.96
C MET A 2 61.60 6.75 9.69
N VAL A 3 60.88 7.84 9.38
CA VAL A 3 61.37 9.00 8.60
C VAL A 3 60.65 10.31 9.01
N ARG A 4 61.40 11.41 8.83
CA ARG A 4 61.32 12.78 9.33
C ARG A 4 60.98 13.73 8.18
N ALA A 5 60.20 14.80 8.39
CA ALA A 5 60.24 16.07 7.63
C ALA A 5 59.29 17.09 8.31
N GLU A 6 59.75 17.89 9.27
CA GLU A 6 60.23 19.27 9.08
C GLU A 6 59.24 20.17 8.33
N LYS A 7 58.64 21.18 8.97
CA LYS A 7 59.28 22.48 9.25
C LYS A 7 58.24 23.53 9.61
N THR A 8 58.20 23.85 10.90
CA THR A 8 57.57 25.04 11.44
C THR A 8 58.36 26.29 11.03
N SER A 9 57.63 27.40 10.88
CA SER A 9 58.13 28.79 10.95
C SER A 9 58.67 29.43 9.67
N ARG A 10 57.91 30.42 9.16
CA ARG A 10 58.42 31.78 8.88
C ARG A 10 57.30 32.80 8.84
N ILE A 11 57.21 33.53 9.94
CA ILE A 11 56.63 34.86 10.10
C ILE A 11 57.25 35.84 9.08
N ARG A 12 56.44 36.57 8.29
CA ARG A 12 56.32 38.05 8.23
C ARG A 12 55.73 38.56 6.91
N LEU A 13 55.03 39.71 7.00
CA LEU A 13 54.78 40.72 5.94
C LEU A 13 53.78 40.28 4.86
N VAL A 14 52.66 40.96 4.57
CA VAL A 14 52.46 42.42 4.41
C VAL A 14 50.98 42.79 4.64
N ARG A 15 50.80 43.89 5.37
CA ARG A 15 49.65 44.82 5.45
C ARG A 15 48.69 44.86 4.23
N ARG A 16 47.38 44.85 4.56
CA ARG A 16 46.38 45.92 4.29
C ARG A 16 46.30 46.45 2.85
N ILE A 17 45.47 45.84 1.99
CA ILE A 17 44.89 46.49 0.80
C ILE A 17 43.45 45.96 0.62
N GLY A 18 42.53 46.86 0.26
CA GLY A 18 41.08 46.78 0.49
C GLY A 18 40.31 45.67 -0.21
N PHE A 19 39.44 45.02 0.56
CA PHE A 19 38.35 44.18 0.10
C PHE A 19 37.18 45.09 -0.32
N HIS A 20 37.24 45.60 -1.55
CA HIS A 20 36.09 46.21 -2.22
C HIS A 20 35.41 45.10 -3.05
N LEU A 21 34.71 44.16 -2.38
CA LEU A 21 33.83 43.25 -3.12
C LEU A 21 32.62 44.05 -3.61
N SER A 22 32.46 44.11 -4.92
CA SER A 22 31.31 44.75 -5.58
C SER A 22 30.00 44.12 -5.10
N LEU A 23 29.03 44.97 -4.74
CA LEU A 23 27.69 44.55 -4.28
C LEU A 23 26.98 43.63 -5.30
N GLU A 24 27.34 43.69 -6.59
CA GLU A 24 26.75 42.89 -7.67
C GLU A 24 27.00 41.39 -7.52
N GLU A 25 28.19 40.97 -7.08
CA GLU A 25 28.50 39.52 -6.94
C GLU A 25 27.79 38.89 -5.74
N ILE A 26 27.59 39.67 -4.67
CA ILE A 26 26.83 39.25 -3.47
C ILE A 26 25.33 39.13 -3.78
N MET A 27 24.79 40.00 -4.64
CA MET A 27 23.38 39.95 -5.06
C MET A 27 23.08 38.76 -5.97
N LEU A 28 24.01 38.36 -6.85
CA LEU A 28 23.82 37.26 -7.79
C LEU A 28 23.86 35.87 -7.13
N ASP A 29 24.74 35.64 -6.14
CA ASP A 29 24.77 34.40 -5.33
C ASP A 29 23.53 34.27 -4.43
N ARG A 30 23.06 35.39 -3.85
CA ARG A 30 21.82 35.43 -3.06
C ARG A 30 20.60 35.12 -3.92
N SER A 31 20.56 35.59 -5.15
CA SER A 31 19.47 35.34 -6.11
C SER A 31 19.40 33.88 -6.56
N ARG A 32 20.54 33.22 -6.81
CA ARG A 32 20.60 31.78 -7.16
C ARG A 32 20.16 30.88 -6.00
N LYS A 33 20.51 31.23 -4.76
CA LYS A 33 20.08 30.51 -3.54
C LYS A 33 18.59 30.71 -3.26
N VAL A 34 18.06 31.92 -3.45
CA VAL A 34 16.62 32.21 -3.25
C VAL A 34 15.76 31.54 -4.33
N VAL A 35 16.23 31.49 -5.58
CA VAL A 35 15.55 30.74 -6.66
C VAL A 35 15.60 29.23 -6.41
N GLY A 36 16.73 28.68 -5.95
CA GLY A 36 16.87 27.24 -5.64
C GLY A 36 15.99 26.77 -4.47
N ILE A 37 15.77 27.60 -3.45
CA ILE A 37 14.94 27.26 -2.27
C ILE A 37 13.44 27.38 -2.61
N ALA A 38 13.06 28.36 -3.44
CA ALA A 38 11.67 28.54 -3.88
C ALA A 38 11.16 27.37 -4.74
N SER A 39 12.03 26.74 -5.54
CA SER A 39 11.66 25.62 -6.40
C SER A 39 11.39 24.31 -5.65
N ILE A 40 12.02 24.07 -4.49
CA ILE A 40 11.82 22.84 -3.70
C ILE A 40 10.49 22.89 -2.94
N ALA A 41 10.11 24.07 -2.42
CA ALA A 41 8.84 24.25 -1.72
C ALA A 41 7.61 24.12 -2.63
N ALA A 42 7.70 24.57 -3.89
CA ALA A 42 6.61 24.47 -4.85
C ALA A 42 6.34 23.02 -5.31
N VAL A 43 7.38 22.18 -5.42
CA VAL A 43 7.24 20.77 -5.83
C VAL A 43 6.66 19.91 -4.70
N LEU A 44 7.03 20.18 -3.44
CA LEU A 44 6.47 19.49 -2.26
C LEU A 44 5.00 19.86 -1.99
N ALA A 45 4.60 21.10 -2.27
CA ALA A 45 3.21 21.53 -2.07
C ALA A 45 2.23 20.93 -3.10
N ALA A 46 2.72 20.61 -4.31
CA ALA A 46 1.89 20.06 -5.39
C ALA A 46 1.57 18.56 -5.23
N SER A 47 2.25 17.84 -4.32
CA SER A 47 2.12 16.38 -4.20
C SER A 47 0.95 15.92 -3.31
N LEU A 48 0.29 16.82 -2.57
CA LEU A 48 -0.69 16.43 -1.54
C LEU A 48 -2.16 16.37 -2.00
N VAL A 49 -2.48 16.74 -3.24
CA VAL A 49 -3.90 16.99 -3.63
C VAL A 49 -4.57 15.84 -4.40
N THR A 50 -3.83 14.81 -4.85
CA THR A 50 -4.37 13.79 -5.79
C THR A 50 -4.87 12.48 -5.17
N ALA A 51 -5.00 12.36 -3.85
CA ALA A 51 -5.27 11.07 -3.18
C ALA A 51 -6.74 10.60 -2.92
N PRO A 52 -7.86 11.35 -3.10
CA PRO A 52 -9.14 10.87 -2.57
C PRO A 52 -9.86 9.78 -3.39
N ALA A 53 -9.60 9.65 -4.69
CA ALA A 53 -10.45 8.83 -5.57
C ALA A 53 -10.26 7.31 -5.40
N MET A 54 -9.05 6.85 -5.03
CA MET A 54 -8.74 5.42 -4.91
C MET A 54 -9.32 4.80 -3.63
N ALA A 55 -9.38 5.56 -2.53
CA ALA A 55 -9.91 5.05 -1.26
C ALA A 55 -11.42 4.79 -1.31
N ALA A 56 -12.18 5.62 -2.03
CA ALA A 56 -13.63 5.45 -2.19
C ALA A 56 -13.99 4.18 -2.99
N GLY A 57 -13.24 3.90 -4.07
CA GLY A 57 -13.47 2.71 -4.90
C GLY A 57 -13.13 1.39 -4.20
N ALA A 58 -12.10 1.38 -3.35
CA ALA A 58 -11.78 0.22 -2.53
C ALA A 58 -12.88 -0.07 -1.50
N ALA A 59 -13.39 0.97 -0.82
CA ALA A 59 -14.48 0.81 0.16
C ALA A 59 -15.76 0.26 -0.49
N SER A 60 -16.10 0.70 -1.70
CA SER A 60 -17.27 0.17 -2.43
C SER A 60 -17.10 -1.29 -2.82
N ALA A 61 -15.92 -1.70 -3.27
CA ALA A 61 -15.65 -3.10 -3.62
C ALA A 61 -15.78 -4.04 -2.41
N MET A 62 -15.34 -3.61 -1.23
CA MET A 62 -15.47 -4.36 0.02
C MET A 62 -16.94 -4.55 0.42
N GLU A 63 -17.76 -3.50 0.29
CA GLU A 63 -19.18 -3.57 0.60
C GLU A 63 -19.93 -4.49 -0.38
N GLU A 64 -19.59 -4.41 -1.67
CA GLU A 64 -20.12 -5.31 -2.69
C GLU A 64 -19.72 -6.77 -2.44
N GLY A 65 -18.46 -7.03 -2.09
CA GLY A 65 -17.96 -8.35 -1.71
C GLY A 65 -18.73 -8.94 -0.54
N LYS A 66 -18.98 -8.14 0.51
CA LYS A 66 -19.81 -8.53 1.66
C LYS A 66 -21.25 -8.83 1.24
N LYS A 67 -21.86 -8.00 0.39
CA LYS A 67 -23.22 -8.23 -0.12
C LYS A 67 -23.30 -9.54 -0.90
N LEU A 68 -22.33 -9.83 -1.77
CA LEU A 68 -22.27 -11.06 -2.54
C LEU A 68 -22.08 -12.29 -1.64
N ALA A 69 -21.17 -12.20 -0.67
CA ALA A 69 -20.92 -13.26 0.30
C ALA A 69 -22.16 -13.59 1.14
N PHE A 70 -22.95 -12.59 1.52
CA PHE A 70 -24.11 -12.77 2.41
C PHE A 70 -25.41 -13.06 1.67
N ASN A 71 -25.43 -12.91 0.34
CA ASN A 71 -26.63 -13.11 -0.47
C ASN A 71 -26.90 -14.60 -0.70
N ARG A 72 -28.11 -15.04 -0.34
CA ARG A 72 -28.59 -16.43 -0.47
C ARG A 72 -28.60 -16.98 -1.90
N LYS A 73 -28.73 -16.12 -2.90
CA LYS A 73 -28.72 -16.47 -4.33
C LYS A 73 -27.34 -16.35 -4.97
N LYS A 74 -26.32 -15.95 -4.20
CA LYS A 74 -24.93 -15.75 -4.64
C LYS A 74 -24.01 -16.62 -3.78
N GLY A 75 -23.06 -16.03 -3.05
CA GLY A 75 -22.08 -16.80 -2.27
C GLY A 75 -22.70 -17.54 -1.09
N ASN A 76 -23.76 -17.01 -0.48
CA ASN A 76 -24.45 -17.58 0.68
C ASN A 76 -23.50 -18.12 1.76
N CYS A 77 -22.36 -17.47 1.97
CA CYS A 77 -21.26 -17.97 2.77
C CYS A 77 -21.67 -18.17 4.24
N LEU A 78 -22.61 -17.35 4.72
CA LEU A 78 -23.18 -17.43 6.07
C LEU A 78 -23.97 -18.73 6.32
N ALA A 79 -24.44 -19.43 5.29
CA ALA A 79 -25.13 -20.70 5.48
C ALA A 79 -24.22 -21.75 6.12
N CYS A 80 -22.91 -21.65 5.90
CA CYS A 80 -21.93 -22.61 6.42
C CYS A 80 -20.93 -21.99 7.39
N HIS A 81 -20.62 -20.69 7.26
CA HIS A 81 -19.53 -20.05 7.99
C HIS A 81 -20.01 -18.92 8.91
N LEU A 82 -19.38 -18.82 10.07
CA LEU A 82 -19.41 -17.60 10.89
C LEU A 82 -18.53 -16.53 10.25
N ILE A 83 -19.11 -15.36 9.99
CA ILE A 83 -18.42 -14.20 9.42
C ILE A 83 -18.86 -12.96 10.19
N GLU A 84 -17.92 -12.08 10.53
CA GLU A 84 -18.20 -10.85 11.28
C GLU A 84 -19.27 -9.97 10.60
N GLY A 85 -20.23 -9.49 11.40
CA GLY A 85 -21.36 -8.70 10.92
C GLY A 85 -22.43 -9.49 10.15
N GLY A 86 -22.30 -10.81 10.04
CA GLY A 86 -23.33 -11.72 9.56
C GLY A 86 -24.35 -12.06 10.64
N LYS A 87 -25.60 -12.36 10.23
CA LYS A 87 -26.66 -12.86 11.12
C LYS A 87 -27.02 -14.29 10.72
N ALA A 88 -27.47 -15.09 11.69
CA ALA A 88 -27.87 -16.49 11.47
C ALA A 88 -26.80 -17.32 10.75
N ALA A 89 -25.55 -17.18 11.18
CA ALA A 89 -24.43 -17.90 10.61
C ALA A 89 -24.45 -19.39 10.99
N GLY A 90 -24.07 -20.24 10.03
CA GLY A 90 -23.85 -21.67 10.23
C GLY A 90 -22.47 -21.99 10.80
N ASN A 91 -22.28 -23.27 11.10
CA ASN A 91 -21.05 -23.83 11.69
C ASN A 91 -20.59 -25.12 10.99
N ILE A 92 -21.04 -25.34 9.75
CA ILE A 92 -20.62 -26.49 8.92
C ILE A 92 -19.17 -26.30 8.47
N GLY A 93 -18.83 -25.08 8.06
CA GLY A 93 -17.47 -24.67 7.73
C GLY A 93 -16.79 -23.95 8.91
N PRO A 94 -15.46 -23.82 8.88
CA PRO A 94 -14.72 -23.09 9.91
C PRO A 94 -15.12 -21.60 9.92
N PRO A 95 -15.07 -20.91 11.07
CA PRO A 95 -15.35 -19.48 11.11
C PRO A 95 -14.30 -18.72 10.27
N LEU A 96 -14.69 -17.64 9.58
CA LEU A 96 -13.81 -16.84 8.73
C LEU A 96 -13.34 -15.59 9.47
N LEU A 97 -12.21 -15.74 10.16
CA LEU A 97 -11.49 -14.71 10.91
C LEU A 97 -10.00 -14.87 10.69
N ALA A 98 -9.26 -13.77 10.82
CA ALA A 98 -7.81 -13.71 10.63
C ALA A 98 -7.38 -14.36 9.29
N MET A 99 -8.10 -14.05 8.22
CA MET A 99 -8.00 -14.72 6.93
C MET A 99 -6.65 -14.50 6.25
N LYS A 100 -5.98 -13.36 6.50
CA LYS A 100 -4.61 -13.14 6.02
C LYS A 100 -3.58 -14.09 6.64
N ALA A 101 -3.78 -14.48 7.90
CA ALA A 101 -2.89 -15.46 8.55
C ALA A 101 -3.15 -16.88 8.03
N ARG A 102 -4.41 -17.20 7.69
CA ARG A 102 -4.81 -18.49 7.12
C ARG A 102 -4.44 -18.63 5.64
N TYR A 103 -4.48 -17.52 4.90
CA TYR A 103 -4.15 -17.42 3.50
C TYR A 103 -3.14 -16.27 3.29
N PRO A 104 -1.84 -16.48 3.57
CA PRO A 104 -0.82 -15.46 3.35
C PRO A 104 -0.76 -14.99 1.90
N ASN A 105 -1.03 -15.90 0.96
CA ASN A 105 -1.26 -15.60 -0.44
C ASN A 105 -2.76 -15.54 -0.74
N LYS A 106 -3.23 -14.37 -1.17
CA LYS A 106 -4.64 -14.14 -1.52
C LYS A 106 -5.13 -15.03 -2.67
N LYS A 107 -4.25 -15.41 -3.59
CA LYS A 107 -4.59 -16.33 -4.69
C LYS A 107 -5.05 -17.69 -4.16
N ASP A 108 -4.45 -18.18 -3.07
CA ASP A 108 -4.82 -19.48 -2.51
C ASP A 108 -6.24 -19.48 -1.91
N LEU A 109 -6.72 -18.31 -1.46
CA LEU A 109 -8.10 -18.10 -1.05
C LEU A 109 -9.03 -18.00 -2.26
N HIS A 110 -8.62 -17.28 -3.31
CA HIS A 110 -9.36 -17.24 -4.56
C HIS A 110 -9.56 -18.65 -5.11
N ASP A 111 -8.51 -19.45 -5.21
CA ASP A 111 -8.58 -20.83 -5.73
C ASP A 111 -9.47 -21.72 -4.84
N GLN A 112 -9.46 -21.52 -3.51
CA GLN A 112 -10.36 -22.21 -2.60
C GLN A 112 -11.84 -21.86 -2.87
N ILE A 113 -12.16 -20.59 -3.12
CA ILE A 113 -13.53 -20.15 -3.42
C ILE A 113 -13.95 -20.55 -4.83
N TRP A 114 -13.00 -20.57 -5.77
CA TRP A 114 -13.23 -20.98 -7.15
C TRP A 114 -13.60 -22.46 -7.25
N ASP A 115 -12.78 -23.34 -6.67
CA ASP A 115 -13.01 -24.78 -6.62
C ASP A 115 -12.35 -25.41 -5.39
N ALA A 116 -13.11 -25.51 -4.30
CA ALA A 116 -12.69 -26.20 -3.08
C ALA A 116 -12.40 -27.70 -3.30
N THR A 117 -12.95 -28.31 -4.36
CA THR A 117 -12.78 -29.75 -4.63
C THR A 117 -11.36 -30.11 -5.07
N VAL A 118 -10.58 -29.12 -5.53
CA VAL A 118 -9.16 -29.30 -5.87
C VAL A 118 -8.34 -29.71 -4.64
N LYS A 119 -8.60 -29.13 -3.47
CA LYS A 119 -7.90 -29.47 -2.22
C LYS A 119 -8.57 -30.65 -1.50
N ASN A 120 -9.89 -30.76 -1.58
CA ASN A 120 -10.65 -31.84 -0.98
C ASN A 120 -11.82 -32.25 -1.90
N PRO A 121 -11.73 -33.38 -2.62
CA PRO A 121 -12.79 -33.86 -3.51
C PRO A 121 -14.16 -34.04 -2.84
N GLU A 122 -14.19 -34.26 -1.53
CA GLU A 122 -15.41 -34.43 -0.73
C GLU A 122 -15.85 -33.13 -0.04
N SER A 123 -15.30 -31.98 -0.45
CA SER A 123 -15.64 -30.68 0.13
C SER A 123 -17.13 -30.38 0.00
N PRO A 124 -17.82 -30.05 1.11
CA PRO A 124 -19.20 -29.57 1.05
C PRO A 124 -19.29 -28.11 0.57
N MET A 125 -18.17 -27.38 0.52
CA MET A 125 -18.12 -26.02 -0.01
C MET A 125 -18.31 -26.06 -1.53
N PRO A 126 -19.31 -25.35 -2.09
CA PRO A 126 -19.57 -25.35 -3.53
C PRO A 126 -18.37 -24.84 -4.35
N ALA A 127 -18.13 -25.45 -5.50
CA ALA A 127 -17.15 -24.96 -6.48
C ALA A 127 -17.75 -23.82 -7.32
N PHE A 128 -17.78 -22.61 -6.74
CA PHE A 128 -18.54 -21.47 -7.29
C PHE A 128 -18.09 -21.06 -8.69
N GLY A 129 -16.78 -21.06 -8.96
CA GLY A 129 -16.23 -20.67 -10.25
C GLY A 129 -16.35 -21.78 -11.29
N LYS A 130 -16.06 -23.03 -10.90
CA LYS A 130 -16.14 -24.20 -11.78
C LYS A 130 -17.52 -24.41 -12.41
N TYR A 131 -18.57 -24.18 -11.63
CA TYR A 131 -19.95 -24.33 -12.09
C TYR A 131 -20.62 -23.00 -12.44
N GLU A 132 -19.82 -21.93 -12.57
CA GLU A 132 -20.26 -20.59 -12.99
C GLU A 132 -21.40 -20.02 -12.13
N ALA A 133 -21.51 -20.46 -10.87
CA ALA A 133 -22.49 -19.94 -9.92
C ALA A 133 -22.20 -18.48 -9.55
N LEU A 134 -20.92 -18.08 -9.64
CA LEU A 134 -20.46 -16.72 -9.55
C LEU A 134 -19.49 -16.43 -10.70
N SER A 135 -19.54 -15.21 -11.23
CA SER A 135 -18.53 -14.74 -12.18
C SER A 135 -17.18 -14.50 -11.50
N ALA A 136 -16.10 -14.50 -12.28
CA ALA A 136 -14.75 -14.21 -11.76
C ALA A 136 -14.71 -12.87 -11.00
N ALA A 137 -15.33 -11.82 -11.54
CA ALA A 137 -15.37 -10.50 -10.89
C ALA A 137 -16.18 -10.51 -9.57
N GLU A 138 -17.21 -11.35 -9.44
CA GLU A 138 -17.92 -11.52 -8.17
C GLU A 138 -17.08 -12.28 -7.15
N ILE A 139 -16.36 -13.32 -7.59
CA ILE A 139 -15.44 -14.08 -6.75
C ILE A 139 -14.31 -13.17 -6.25
N ASP A 140 -13.72 -12.35 -7.11
CA ASP A 140 -12.67 -11.39 -6.72
C ASP A 140 -13.13 -10.46 -5.61
N LYS A 141 -14.34 -9.89 -5.73
CA LYS A 141 -14.91 -9.03 -4.68
C LYS A 141 -15.15 -9.79 -3.37
N ILE A 142 -15.65 -11.03 -3.45
CA ILE A 142 -15.82 -11.87 -2.25
C ILE A 142 -14.46 -12.17 -1.62
N VAL A 143 -13.45 -12.51 -2.41
CA VAL A 143 -12.08 -12.76 -1.94
C VAL A 143 -11.53 -11.52 -1.28
N ASP A 144 -11.69 -10.33 -1.86
CA ASP A 144 -11.27 -9.05 -1.28
C ASP A 144 -11.87 -8.86 0.11
N PHE A 145 -13.19 -9.06 0.23
CA PHE A 145 -13.90 -8.97 1.50
C PHE A 145 -13.40 -10.01 2.51
N ILE A 146 -13.44 -11.30 2.17
CA ILE A 146 -13.08 -12.37 3.09
C ILE A 146 -11.61 -12.29 3.51
N TRP A 147 -10.70 -11.94 2.60
CA TRP A 147 -9.28 -11.82 2.91
C TRP A 147 -8.97 -10.65 3.83
N SER A 148 -9.87 -9.67 3.97
CA SER A 148 -9.69 -8.55 4.90
C SER A 148 -9.99 -8.89 6.36
N LEU A 149 -10.70 -10.00 6.60
CA LEU A 149 -11.14 -10.46 7.93
C LEU A 149 -10.01 -11.06 8.76
#